data_AF-A0A949JFT2-F1
#
_entry.id   AF-A0A949JFT2-F1
#
_cell.length_a   1.000
_cell.length_b   1.000
_cell.length_c   1.000
_cell.angle_alpha   90.00
_cell.angle_beta   90.00
_cell.angle_gamma   90.00
#
_symmetry.space_group_name_H-M   'P 1'
#
loop_
_entity.id
_entity.type
_entity.pdbx_description
1 polymer ?
#
loop_
_entity_poly.entity_id
_entity_poly.type
_entity_poly.pdbx_seq_one_letter_code
_entity_poly.pdbx_strand_id
1 'polypeptide(L)'
;MNAPPQDTESTARPTAGNSTLRLLVLLAATLTTGLTAGVFFDWSNAVMPGLGEVDDRTFVTAFRALDRAIVGPLFIGVGFTGALLLTAVSAVLHRHRKPPKAAGAVAGPGARKSARTALRWILAALLFLVLAWVITVAVHEPLNQELRSFGELTTEADWAEARAALDEKLWTVWNTVRALATTLAFVCLARALALPHGPGTDPDPERVRPRRAD
;
A
#
# COMPACT_ATOMS: atom_id res chain seq x y z
N MET A 1 -41.87 -43.74 30.17
CA MET A 1 -42.05 -42.30 29.89
C MET A 1 -40.67 -41.77 29.52
N ASN A 2 -40.36 -41.71 28.22
CA ASN A 2 -39.05 -41.37 27.67
C ASN A 2 -38.83 -39.86 27.69
N ALA A 3 -37.72 -39.41 28.28
CA ALA A 3 -37.24 -38.04 28.11
C ALA A 3 -36.63 -37.91 26.69
N PRO A 4 -36.85 -36.81 25.95
CA PRO A 4 -36.23 -36.62 24.64
C PRO A 4 -34.73 -36.28 24.77
N PRO A 5 -33.90 -36.58 23.75
CA PRO A 5 -32.47 -36.33 23.78
C PRO A 5 -32.16 -34.83 23.75
N GLN A 6 -31.14 -34.42 24.50
CA GLN A 6 -30.56 -33.07 24.44
C GLN A 6 -29.65 -33.01 23.20
N ASP A 7 -30.12 -32.37 22.12
CA ASP A 7 -29.28 -32.08 20.96
C ASP A 7 -28.21 -31.04 21.34
N THR A 8 -26.96 -31.47 21.37
CA THR A 8 -25.79 -30.61 21.52
C THR A 8 -25.52 -29.89 20.21
N GLU A 9 -26.15 -28.73 19.99
CA GLU A 9 -25.77 -27.82 18.91
C GLU A 9 -24.35 -27.29 19.15
N SER A 10 -23.38 -27.94 18.50
CA SER A 10 -22.03 -27.42 18.29
C SER A 10 -22.10 -26.13 17.47
N THR A 11 -22.19 -25.01 18.18
CA THR A 11 -22.13 -23.65 17.63
C THR A 11 -20.69 -23.29 17.27
N ALA A 12 -20.14 -23.95 16.25
CA ALA A 12 -18.91 -23.51 15.62
C ALA A 12 -19.14 -22.11 15.03
N ARG A 13 -18.67 -21.04 15.68
CA ARG A 13 -18.72 -19.64 15.21
C ARG A 13 -17.80 -19.46 13.99
N PRO A 14 -18.29 -19.35 12.74
CA PRO A 14 -17.43 -19.25 11.58
C PRO A 14 -17.65 -17.90 10.87
N THR A 15 -17.14 -16.79 11.41
CA THR A 15 -17.17 -15.49 10.68
C THR A 15 -16.17 -14.41 11.13
N ALA A 16 -15.60 -14.46 12.35
CA ALA A 16 -14.75 -13.39 12.86
C ALA A 16 -13.36 -13.29 12.18
N GLY A 17 -12.71 -14.44 11.92
CA GLY A 17 -11.33 -14.48 11.40
C GLY A 17 -11.14 -13.81 10.04
N ASN A 18 -12.10 -13.95 9.13
CA ASN A 18 -12.00 -13.37 7.78
C ASN A 18 -12.13 -11.84 7.77
N SER A 19 -12.82 -11.24 8.75
CA SER A 19 -12.92 -9.78 8.88
C SER A 19 -11.65 -9.18 9.47
N THR A 20 -11.08 -9.81 10.49
CA THR A 20 -9.79 -9.39 11.08
C THR A 20 -8.66 -9.50 10.08
N LEU A 21 -8.54 -10.61 9.35
CA LEU A 21 -7.50 -10.79 8.33
C LEU A 21 -7.55 -9.70 7.25
N ARG A 22 -8.75 -9.35 6.76
CA ARG A 22 -8.93 -8.27 5.77
C ARG A 22 -8.44 -6.93 6.28
N LEU A 23 -8.79 -6.59 7.52
CA LEU A 23 -8.36 -5.34 8.14
C LEU A 23 -6.84 -5.30 8.30
N LEU A 24 -6.24 -6.38 8.80
CA LEU A 24 -4.79 -6.48 8.99
C LEU A 24 -4.03 -6.35 7.67
N VAL A 25 -4.48 -7.03 6.61
CA VAL A 25 -3.85 -6.94 5.29
C VAL A 25 -3.99 -5.53 4.70
N LEU A 26 -5.18 -4.91 4.81
CA LEU A 26 -5.39 -3.54 4.32
C LEU A 26 -4.56 -2.51 5.11
N LEU A 27 -4.43 -2.69 6.42
CA LEU A 27 -3.59 -1.86 7.27
C LEU A 27 -2.11 -2.01 6.88
N ALA A 28 -1.62 -3.24 6.73
CA ALA A 28 -0.26 -3.51 6.31
C ALA A 28 0.04 -2.93 4.90
N ALA A 29 -0.89 -3.08 3.96
CA ALA A 29 -0.79 -2.46 2.63
C ALA A 29 -0.70 -0.94 2.72
N THR A 30 -1.49 -0.31 3.60
CA THR A 30 -1.51 1.15 3.78
C THR A 30 -0.18 1.64 4.38
N LEU A 31 0.32 0.96 5.41
CA LEU A 31 1.58 1.33 6.07
C LEU A 31 2.78 1.21 5.13
N THR A 32 2.91 0.08 4.44
CA THR A 32 3.99 -0.15 3.47
C THR A 32 3.93 0.82 2.29
N THR A 33 2.72 1.15 1.80
CA THR A 33 2.53 2.17 0.76
C THR A 33 2.93 3.56 1.26
N GLY A 34 2.56 3.93 2.49
CA GLY A 34 2.94 5.22 3.08
C GLY A 34 4.45 5.38 3.25
N LEU A 35 5.14 4.33 3.73
CA LEU A 35 6.60 4.30 3.83
C LEU A 35 7.26 4.44 2.45
N THR A 36 6.75 3.74 1.45
CA THR A 36 7.23 3.84 0.06
C THR A 36 7.06 5.26 -0.48
N ALA A 37 5.89 5.88 -0.25
CA ALA A 37 5.61 7.24 -0.69
C ALA A 37 6.57 8.26 -0.04
N GLY A 38 6.84 8.11 1.25
CA GLY A 38 7.81 8.94 1.97
C GLY A 38 9.21 8.86 1.37
N VAL A 39 9.69 7.63 1.09
CA VAL A 39 11.00 7.44 0.45
C VAL A 39 11.06 8.14 -0.90
N PHE A 40 10.10 7.91 -1.80
CA PHE A 40 10.13 8.56 -3.11
C PHE A 40 10.02 10.08 -3.01
N PHE A 41 9.21 10.59 -2.09
CA PHE A 41 9.11 12.03 -1.83
C PHE A 41 10.44 12.62 -1.38
N ASP A 42 11.08 12.03 -0.38
CA ASP A 42 12.36 12.53 0.16
C ASP A 42 13.48 12.48 -0.87
N TRP A 43 13.47 11.51 -1.77
CA TRP A 43 14.46 11.45 -2.85
C TRP A 43 14.39 12.65 -3.80
N SER A 44 13.18 13.10 -4.16
CA SER A 44 13.00 14.30 -4.99
C SER A 44 13.11 15.60 -4.19
N ASN A 45 12.71 15.60 -2.92
CA ASN A 45 12.64 16.80 -2.09
C ASN A 45 13.99 17.17 -1.46
N ALA A 46 14.79 16.18 -1.05
CA ALA A 46 16.00 16.39 -0.26
C ALA A 46 17.24 15.71 -0.87
N VAL A 47 17.15 14.42 -1.24
CA VAL A 47 18.35 13.66 -1.66
C VAL A 47 18.91 14.17 -2.97
N MET A 48 18.13 14.21 -4.05
CA MET A 48 18.62 14.68 -5.35
C MET A 48 19.02 16.16 -5.33
N PRO A 49 18.24 17.08 -4.73
CA PRO A 49 18.69 18.46 -4.58
C PRO A 49 20.00 18.59 -3.81
N GLY A 50 20.15 17.89 -2.67
CA GLY A 50 21.37 17.94 -1.88
C GLY A 50 22.57 17.31 -2.58
N LEU A 51 22.38 16.23 -3.34
CA LEU A 51 23.42 15.68 -4.20
C LEU A 51 23.78 16.65 -5.34
N GLY A 52 22.80 17.38 -5.88
CA GLY A 52 23.02 18.37 -6.93
C GLY A 52 24.04 19.46 -6.57
N GLU A 53 24.18 19.78 -5.28
CA GLU A 53 25.06 20.84 -4.77
C GLU A 53 26.54 20.42 -4.62
N VAL A 54 26.85 19.12 -4.67
CA VAL A 54 28.21 18.62 -4.49
C VAL A 54 28.94 18.39 -5.83
N ASP A 55 30.26 18.25 -5.76
CA ASP A 55 31.10 17.91 -6.91
C ASP A 55 30.80 16.50 -7.47
N ASP A 56 31.23 16.25 -8.71
CA ASP A 56 30.89 15.02 -9.44
C ASP A 56 31.40 13.75 -8.77
N ARG A 57 32.58 13.82 -8.14
CA ARG A 57 33.14 12.67 -7.43
C ARG A 57 32.31 12.34 -6.20
N THR A 58 31.95 13.34 -5.41
CA THR A 58 31.08 13.16 -4.24
C THR A 58 29.70 12.67 -4.67
N PHE A 59 29.11 13.26 -5.71
CA PHE A 59 27.82 12.84 -6.27
C PHE A 59 27.82 11.36 -6.64
N VAL A 60 28.71 10.93 -7.55
CA VAL A 60 28.73 9.57 -8.10
C VAL A 60 29.02 8.55 -7.00
N THR A 61 29.93 8.88 -6.08
CA THR A 61 30.27 8.02 -4.95
C THR A 61 29.06 7.82 -4.03
N ALA A 62 28.40 8.92 -3.64
CA ALA A 62 27.25 8.88 -2.75
C ALA A 62 26.04 8.20 -3.41
N PHE A 63 25.72 8.56 -4.65
CA PHE A 63 24.59 8.00 -5.38
C PHE A 63 24.74 6.48 -5.55
N ARG A 64 25.92 5.99 -5.94
CA ARG A 64 26.18 4.54 -6.04
C ARG A 64 26.03 3.83 -4.70
N ALA A 65 26.45 4.44 -3.60
CA ALA A 65 26.29 3.88 -2.27
C ALA A 65 24.80 3.81 -1.87
N LEU A 66 24.04 4.87 -2.13
CA LEU A 66 22.60 4.94 -1.86
C LEU A 66 21.81 3.96 -2.74
N ASP A 67 22.12 3.87 -4.03
CA ASP A 67 21.52 2.92 -4.98
C ASP A 67 21.71 1.46 -4.53
N ARG A 68 22.92 1.10 -4.09
CA ARG A 68 23.17 -0.23 -3.50
C ARG A 68 22.44 -0.47 -2.18
N ALA A 69 22.30 0.56 -1.35
CA ALA A 69 21.61 0.42 -0.07
C ALA A 69 20.10 0.25 -0.25
N ILE A 70 19.50 0.98 -1.20
CA ILE A 70 18.05 1.00 -1.39
C ILE A 70 17.50 -0.25 -2.06
N VAL A 71 18.32 -0.98 -2.82
CA VAL A 71 17.93 -2.31 -3.36
C VAL A 71 17.85 -3.41 -2.29
N GLY A 72 18.14 -3.09 -1.03
CA GLY A 72 18.07 -4.03 0.09
C GLY A 72 16.67 -4.61 0.36
N PRO A 73 16.58 -5.73 1.11
CA PRO A 73 15.33 -6.48 1.31
C PRO A 73 14.20 -5.68 1.98
N LEU A 74 14.56 -4.73 2.84
CA LEU A 74 13.58 -3.92 3.57
C LEU A 74 12.80 -2.98 2.65
N PHE A 75 13.48 -2.30 1.72
CA PHE A 75 12.78 -1.40 0.81
C PHE A 75 12.19 -2.14 -0.39
N ILE A 76 12.98 -2.89 -1.17
CA ILE A 76 12.46 -3.55 -2.38
C ILE A 76 11.48 -4.68 -2.02
N GLY A 77 11.82 -5.52 -1.05
CA GLY A 77 11.02 -6.67 -0.66
C GLY A 77 9.80 -6.29 0.19
N VAL A 78 10.05 -5.75 1.38
CA VAL A 78 8.98 -5.50 2.38
C VAL A 78 8.19 -4.22 2.09
N GLY A 79 8.88 -3.12 1.74
CA GLY A 79 8.25 -1.82 1.46
C GLY A 79 7.53 -1.80 0.12
N PHE A 80 8.28 -1.74 -0.97
CA PHE A 80 7.78 -1.44 -2.30
C PHE A 80 7.02 -2.60 -2.94
N THR A 81 7.67 -3.76 -3.10
CA THR A 81 7.00 -4.95 -3.66
C THR A 81 5.94 -5.48 -2.69
N GLY A 82 6.23 -5.45 -1.38
CA GLY A 82 5.28 -5.81 -0.33
C GLY A 82 4.01 -4.96 -0.38
N ALA A 83 4.11 -3.63 -0.54
CA ALA A 83 2.95 -2.77 -0.71
C ALA A 83 2.07 -3.18 -1.90
N LEU A 84 2.68 -3.47 -3.06
CA LEU A 84 1.98 -3.92 -4.25
C LEU A 84 1.24 -5.26 -4.00
N LEU A 85 1.94 -6.25 -3.46
CA LEU A 85 1.38 -7.58 -3.20
C LEU A 85 0.29 -7.56 -2.13
N LEU A 86 0.51 -6.85 -1.02
CA LEU A 86 -0.48 -6.71 0.05
C LEU A 86 -1.75 -6.00 -0.45
N THR A 87 -1.59 -5.00 -1.33
CA THR A 87 -2.72 -4.31 -1.96
C THR A 87 -3.49 -5.25 -2.89
N ALA A 88 -2.80 -6.07 -3.69
CA ALA A 88 -3.42 -7.08 -4.54
C ALA A 88 -4.16 -8.15 -3.71
N VAL A 89 -3.56 -8.67 -2.65
CA VAL A 89 -4.21 -9.60 -1.71
C VAL A 89 -5.43 -8.95 -1.07
N SER A 90 -5.32 -7.69 -0.64
CA SER A 90 -6.46 -6.93 -0.10
C SER A 90 -7.61 -6.84 -1.10
N ALA A 91 -7.33 -6.57 -2.38
CA ALA A 91 -8.33 -6.53 -3.44
C ALA A 91 -9.05 -7.88 -3.61
N VAL A 92 -8.30 -8.99 -3.61
CA VAL A 92 -8.85 -10.35 -3.69
C VAL A 92 -9.76 -10.65 -2.49
N LEU A 93 -9.30 -10.36 -1.27
CA LEU A 93 -10.09 -10.60 -0.06
C LEU A 93 -11.38 -9.75 -0.02
N HIS A 94 -11.37 -8.55 -0.59
CA HIS A 94 -12.54 -7.67 -0.68
C HIS A 94 -13.50 -8.06 -1.82
N ARG A 95 -13.00 -8.65 -2.92
CA ARG A 95 -13.80 -9.26 -4.00
C ARG A 95 -14.70 -10.38 -3.48
N HIS A 96 -14.18 -11.22 -2.58
CA HIS A 96 -14.87 -12.43 -2.12
C HIS A 96 -15.83 -12.21 -0.95
N ARG A 97 -16.28 -10.98 -0.69
CA ARG A 97 -17.29 -10.71 0.36
C ARG A 97 -18.65 -11.28 -0.06
N LYS A 98 -18.88 -12.57 0.21
CA LYS A 98 -20.22 -13.16 0.21
C LYS A 98 -21.04 -12.40 1.26
N PRO A 99 -22.27 -11.93 0.94
CA PRO A 99 -23.16 -11.40 1.97
C PRO A 99 -23.32 -12.48 3.06
N PRO A 100 -23.34 -12.09 4.35
CA PRO A 100 -23.48 -13.07 5.42
C PRO A 100 -24.73 -13.92 5.14
N LYS A 101 -24.53 -15.25 5.02
CA LYS A 101 -25.60 -16.24 5.20
C LYS A 101 -25.85 -16.39 6.71
N ALA A 102 -26.11 -15.30 7.41
CA ALA A 102 -26.74 -15.42 8.71
C ALA A 102 -28.22 -15.66 8.41
N ALA A 103 -28.77 -16.77 8.91
CA ALA A 103 -30.18 -17.12 8.78
C ALA A 103 -31.05 -15.87 9.04
N GLY A 104 -31.69 -15.35 7.98
CA GLY A 104 -32.63 -14.23 8.05
C GLY A 104 -32.08 -12.79 8.02
N ALA A 105 -30.78 -12.53 8.16
CA ALA A 105 -30.26 -11.14 8.18
C ALA A 105 -29.83 -10.67 6.78
N VAL A 106 -30.75 -10.05 6.04
CA VAL A 106 -30.43 -9.37 4.78
C VAL A 106 -29.48 -8.22 5.07
N ALA A 107 -28.22 -8.32 4.65
CA ALA A 107 -27.27 -7.21 4.74
C ALA A 107 -27.87 -5.96 4.09
N GLY A 108 -28.09 -4.91 4.88
CA GLY A 108 -28.73 -3.68 4.41
C GLY A 108 -28.04 -3.11 3.16
N PRO A 109 -28.76 -2.41 2.26
CA PRO A 109 -28.21 -1.82 1.04
C PRO A 109 -26.93 -0.99 1.27
N GLY A 110 -26.84 -0.31 2.41
CA GLY A 110 -25.68 0.49 2.81
C GLY A 110 -24.38 -0.29 3.00
N ALA A 111 -24.43 -1.48 3.62
CA ALA A 111 -23.24 -2.30 3.86
C ALA A 111 -22.64 -2.86 2.56
N ARG A 112 -23.49 -3.24 1.60
CA ARG A 112 -23.07 -3.69 0.25
C ARG A 112 -22.53 -2.55 -0.61
N LYS A 113 -23.02 -1.32 -0.42
CA LYS A 113 -22.50 -0.12 -1.08
C LYS A 113 -21.10 0.21 -0.55
N SER A 114 -20.92 0.24 0.77
CA SER A 114 -19.61 0.49 1.43
C SER A 114 -18.53 -0.49 0.97
N ALA A 115 -18.83 -1.79 0.92
CA ALA A 115 -17.87 -2.80 0.48
C ALA A 115 -17.39 -2.63 -0.98
N ARG A 116 -18.31 -2.31 -1.90
CA ARG A 116 -17.97 -2.05 -3.31
C ARG A 116 -17.16 -0.76 -3.45
N THR A 117 -17.47 0.26 -2.65
CA THR A 117 -16.70 1.50 -2.62
C THR A 117 -15.27 1.25 -2.12
N ALA A 118 -15.09 0.46 -1.05
CA ALA A 118 -13.77 0.10 -0.55
C ALA A 118 -12.93 -0.63 -1.61
N LEU A 119 -13.53 -1.61 -2.30
CA LEU A 119 -12.85 -2.34 -3.38
C LEU A 119 -12.41 -1.40 -4.51
N ARG A 120 -13.22 -0.41 -4.90
CA ARG A 120 -12.83 0.58 -5.93
C ARG A 120 -11.61 1.40 -5.52
N TRP A 121 -11.54 1.83 -4.27
CA TRP A 121 -10.37 2.55 -3.75
C TRP A 121 -9.12 1.65 -3.72
N ILE A 122 -9.26 0.40 -3.31
CA ILE A 122 -8.14 -0.57 -3.31
C ILE A 122 -7.64 -0.83 -4.74
N LEU A 123 -8.56 -0.97 -5.71
CA LEU A 123 -8.18 -1.15 -7.12
C LEU A 123 -7.51 0.10 -7.71
N ALA A 124 -8.00 1.30 -7.35
CA ALA A 124 -7.36 2.55 -7.75
C ALA A 124 -5.92 2.64 -7.17
N ALA A 125 -5.74 2.31 -5.89
CA ALA A 125 -4.42 2.24 -5.28
C ALA A 125 -3.50 1.24 -5.99
N LEU A 126 -4.02 0.07 -6.35
CA LEU A 126 -3.27 -0.95 -7.08
C LEU A 126 -2.78 -0.43 -8.44
N LEU A 127 -3.60 0.31 -9.18
CA LEU A 127 -3.21 0.90 -10.47
C LEU A 127 -2.06 1.92 -10.30
N PHE A 128 -2.13 2.77 -9.28
CA PHE A 128 -1.05 3.71 -8.99
C PHE A 128 0.25 3.01 -8.55
N LEU A 129 0.16 1.94 -7.76
CA LEU A 129 1.33 1.14 -7.37
C LEU A 129 1.95 0.42 -8.57
N VAL A 130 1.13 -0.12 -9.48
CA VAL A 130 1.62 -0.70 -10.74
C VAL A 130 2.31 0.36 -11.59
N LEU A 131 1.75 1.56 -11.71
CA LEU A 131 2.41 2.66 -12.41
C LEU A 131 3.78 2.99 -11.81
N ALA A 132 3.87 3.13 -10.48
CA ALA A 132 5.14 3.39 -9.81
C ALA A 132 6.16 2.26 -10.05
N TRP A 133 5.70 1.00 -10.03
CA TRP A 133 6.53 -0.17 -10.31
C TRP A 133 7.06 -0.17 -11.75
N VAL A 134 6.20 0.11 -12.73
CA VAL A 134 6.58 0.24 -14.14
C VAL A 134 7.61 1.35 -14.33
N ILE A 135 7.42 2.53 -13.72
CA ILE A 135 8.41 3.62 -13.80
C ILE A 135 9.75 3.19 -13.20
N THR A 136 9.74 2.45 -12.08
CA THR A 136 10.97 1.94 -11.47
C THR A 136 11.75 1.05 -12.44
N VAL A 137 11.11 0.07 -13.07
CA VAL A 137 11.82 -0.87 -13.95
C VAL A 137 12.13 -0.29 -15.34
N ALA A 138 11.30 0.62 -15.86
CA ALA A 138 11.43 1.13 -17.22
C ALA A 138 12.24 2.44 -17.30
N VAL A 139 12.39 3.18 -16.19
CA VAL A 139 13.12 4.45 -16.16
C VAL A 139 14.29 4.38 -15.18
N HIS A 140 14.03 4.07 -13.91
CA HIS A 140 15.06 4.23 -12.88
C HIS A 140 16.11 3.13 -12.93
N GLU A 141 15.70 1.88 -13.15
CA GLU A 141 16.67 0.80 -13.26
C GLU A 141 17.62 1.01 -14.46
N PRO A 142 17.16 1.38 -15.67
CA PRO A 142 18.06 1.74 -16.77
C PRO A 142 19.03 2.88 -16.44
N LEU A 143 18.55 4.01 -15.92
CA LEU A 143 19.42 5.16 -15.58
C LEU A 143 20.44 4.81 -14.50
N ASN A 144 20.01 4.08 -13.47
CA ASN A 144 20.91 3.64 -12.40
C ASN A 144 21.92 2.61 -12.93
N GLN A 145 21.51 1.72 -13.85
CA GLN A 145 22.41 0.77 -14.51
C GLN A 145 23.46 1.46 -15.36
N GLU A 146 23.09 2.54 -16.07
CA GLU A 146 24.03 3.33 -16.88
C GLU A 146 25.15 3.88 -16.00
N LEU A 147 24.81 4.55 -14.90
CA LEU A 147 25.80 5.02 -13.91
C LEU A 147 26.59 3.87 -13.26
N ARG A 148 25.96 2.72 -12.99
CA ARG A 148 26.64 1.53 -12.44
C ARG A 148 27.64 0.90 -13.41
N SER A 149 27.46 1.09 -14.71
CA SER A 149 28.30 0.45 -15.74
C SER A 149 29.71 1.04 -15.83
N PHE A 150 29.91 2.27 -15.36
CA PHE A 150 31.23 2.91 -15.34
C PHE A 150 32.20 2.16 -14.41
N GLY A 151 33.39 1.88 -14.91
CA GLY A 151 34.45 1.18 -14.17
C GLY A 151 35.17 2.07 -13.15
N GLU A 152 36.50 1.92 -13.11
CA GLU A 152 37.36 2.79 -12.30
C GLU A 152 37.39 4.20 -12.90
N LEU A 153 37.16 5.22 -12.05
CA LEU A 153 37.13 6.63 -12.43
C LEU A 153 38.36 7.32 -11.85
N THR A 154 39.21 7.88 -12.71
CA THR A 154 40.55 8.37 -12.32
C THR A 154 40.74 9.85 -12.59
N THR A 155 40.07 10.39 -13.61
CA THR A 155 40.17 11.79 -14.00
C THR A 155 38.89 12.56 -13.68
N GLU A 156 38.97 13.88 -13.53
CA GLU A 156 37.78 14.73 -13.33
C GLU A 156 36.75 14.59 -14.48
N ALA A 157 37.23 14.40 -15.71
CA ALA A 157 36.36 14.17 -16.87
C ALA A 157 35.57 12.86 -16.76
N ASP A 158 36.20 11.78 -16.24
CA ASP A 158 35.52 10.49 -16.03
C ASP A 158 34.35 10.64 -15.04
N TRP A 159 34.56 11.39 -13.95
CA TRP A 159 33.54 11.65 -12.93
C TRP A 159 32.38 12.48 -13.47
N ALA A 160 32.68 13.52 -14.26
CA ALA A 160 31.68 14.36 -14.90
C ALA A 160 30.83 13.56 -15.91
N GLU A 161 31.46 12.72 -16.72
CA GLU A 161 30.78 11.84 -17.67
C GLU A 161 29.86 10.83 -16.97
N ALA A 162 30.36 10.19 -15.90
CA ALA A 162 29.57 9.27 -15.10
C ALA A 162 28.33 9.95 -14.50
N ARG A 163 28.47 11.15 -13.92
CA ARG A 163 27.34 11.92 -13.39
C ARG A 163 26.33 12.27 -14.48
N ALA A 164 26.80 12.75 -15.63
CA ALA A 164 25.94 13.13 -16.75
C ALA A 164 25.09 11.95 -17.27
N ALA A 165 25.64 10.74 -17.25
CA ALA A 165 24.95 9.52 -17.68
C ALA A 165 23.73 9.14 -16.83
N LEU A 166 23.60 9.65 -15.61
CA LEU A 166 22.40 9.41 -14.79
C LEU A 166 21.18 10.21 -15.30
N ASP A 167 21.39 11.34 -15.99
CA ASP A 167 20.38 12.34 -16.29
C ASP A 167 19.53 12.71 -15.05
N GLU A 168 20.14 13.51 -14.15
CA GLU A 168 19.53 13.93 -12.87
C GLU A 168 18.13 14.54 -13.03
N LYS A 169 17.90 15.27 -14.13
CA LYS A 169 16.63 15.93 -14.40
C LYS A 169 15.56 14.91 -14.73
N LEU A 170 15.85 14.01 -15.68
CA LEU A 170 14.92 12.94 -16.05
C LEU A 170 14.64 12.04 -14.84
N TRP A 171 15.69 11.66 -14.11
CA TRP A 171 15.59 10.86 -12.90
C TRP A 171 14.66 11.52 -11.87
N THR A 172 14.86 12.79 -11.56
CA THR A 172 14.10 13.53 -10.54
C THR A 172 12.65 13.76 -10.94
N VAL A 173 12.38 14.05 -12.23
CA VAL A 173 11.01 14.21 -12.75
C VAL A 173 10.23 12.91 -12.60
N TRP A 174 10.78 11.79 -13.06
CA TRP A 174 10.08 10.51 -12.95
C TRP A 174 9.99 10.01 -11.51
N ASN A 175 10.96 10.31 -10.65
CA ASN A 175 10.84 10.02 -9.24
C ASN A 175 9.71 10.81 -8.58
N THR A 176 9.53 12.08 -8.96
CA THR A 176 8.40 12.90 -8.50
C THR A 176 7.06 12.27 -8.93
N VAL A 177 6.96 11.76 -10.16
CA VAL A 177 5.78 11.03 -10.62
C VAL A 177 5.55 9.77 -9.77
N ARG A 178 6.60 9.00 -9.44
CA ARG A 178 6.47 7.85 -8.52
C ARG A 178 5.96 8.28 -7.15
N ALA A 179 6.52 9.34 -6.58
CA ALA A 179 6.12 9.86 -5.28
C ALA A 179 4.64 10.25 -5.26
N LEU A 180 4.18 11.00 -6.27
CA LEU A 180 2.77 11.39 -6.42
C LEU A 180 1.86 10.16 -6.59
N ALA A 181 2.22 9.21 -7.45
CA ALA A 181 1.45 7.99 -7.65
C ALA A 181 1.30 7.19 -6.34
N THR A 182 2.40 6.95 -5.62
CA THR A 182 2.37 6.22 -4.34
C THR A 182 1.64 6.99 -3.24
N THR A 183 1.71 8.32 -3.23
CA THR A 183 0.96 9.17 -2.30
C THR A 183 -0.54 9.06 -2.57
N LEU A 184 -0.96 9.11 -3.83
CA LEU A 184 -2.36 8.91 -4.21
C LEU A 184 -2.83 7.48 -3.87
N ALA A 185 -1.97 6.47 -4.06
CA ALA A 185 -2.25 5.11 -3.62
C ALA A 185 -2.47 5.02 -2.11
N PHE A 186 -1.61 5.66 -1.32
CA PHE A 186 -1.76 5.75 0.14
C PHE A 186 -3.10 6.40 0.53
N VAL A 187 -3.45 7.53 -0.07
CA VAL A 187 -4.74 8.21 0.17
C VAL A 187 -5.92 7.29 -0.18
N CYS A 188 -5.86 6.55 -1.29
CA CYS A 188 -6.89 5.59 -1.67
C CYS A 188 -7.04 4.48 -0.61
N LEU A 189 -5.93 3.90 -0.14
CA LEU A 189 -5.96 2.83 0.87
C LEU A 189 -6.46 3.34 2.23
N ALA A 190 -6.00 4.54 2.65
CA ALA A 190 -6.51 5.21 3.85
C ALA A 190 -8.01 5.49 3.75
N ARG A 191 -8.50 5.88 2.57
CA ARG A 191 -9.93 6.07 2.34
C ARG A 191 -10.70 4.76 2.42
N ALA A 192 -10.14 3.65 1.93
CA ALA A 192 -10.73 2.32 2.08
C ALA A 192 -10.82 1.89 3.55
N LEU A 193 -9.79 2.14 4.36
CA LEU A 193 -9.78 1.87 5.80
C LEU A 193 -10.84 2.66 6.56
N ALA A 194 -11.06 3.92 6.18
CA ALA A 194 -12.04 4.80 6.83
C ALA A 194 -13.51 4.46 6.51
N LEU A 195 -13.78 3.54 5.57
CA LEU A 195 -15.15 3.15 5.26
C LEU A 195 -15.72 2.22 6.34
N PRO A 196 -17.03 2.31 6.66
CA PRO A 196 -17.64 1.46 7.69
C PRO A 196 -17.54 -0.03 7.34
N HIS A 197 -16.89 -0.79 8.21
CA HIS A 197 -16.84 -2.25 8.19
C HIS A 197 -17.96 -2.79 9.09
N GLY A 198 -19.20 -2.84 8.60
CA GLY A 198 -20.39 -3.16 9.43
C GLY A 198 -20.34 -4.49 10.20
N PRO A 199 -21.28 -4.73 11.16
CA PRO A 199 -22.54 -4.01 11.36
C PRO A 199 -22.45 -2.91 12.42
N GLY A 200 -23.15 -1.80 12.18
CA GLY A 200 -23.27 -0.71 13.14
C GLY A 200 -23.92 -1.20 14.43
N THR A 201 -23.26 -0.89 15.55
CA THR A 201 -23.94 -0.67 16.82
C THR A 201 -24.65 0.67 16.71
N ASP A 202 -25.76 0.73 15.98
CA ASP A 202 -26.72 1.79 16.25
C ASP A 202 -27.46 1.34 17.51
N PRO A 203 -27.33 2.04 18.66
CA PRO A 203 -28.18 1.76 19.79
C PRO A 203 -29.62 2.06 19.37
N ASP A 204 -30.41 1.00 19.18
CA ASP A 204 -31.85 1.09 18.95
C ASP A 204 -32.48 1.98 20.04
N PRO A 205 -32.95 3.20 19.72
CA PRO A 205 -33.49 4.11 20.72
C PRO A 205 -34.82 3.60 21.32
N GLU A 206 -35.45 2.57 20.74
CA GLU A 206 -36.70 2.01 21.28
C GLU A 206 -36.48 0.96 22.39
N ARG A 207 -35.28 0.38 22.53
CA ARG A 207 -34.99 -0.62 23.56
C ARG A 207 -34.86 -0.06 24.98
N VAL A 208 -34.84 1.27 25.15
CA VAL A 208 -34.65 1.94 26.45
C VAL A 208 -35.95 2.50 27.02
N ARG A 209 -37.12 2.13 26.48
CA ARG A 209 -38.39 2.44 27.17
C ARG A 209 -38.69 1.35 28.21
N PRO A 210 -38.68 1.65 29.52
CA PRO A 210 -39.18 0.71 30.52
C PRO A 210 -40.65 0.43 30.21
N ARG A 211 -41.05 -0.85 30.21
CA ARG A 211 -42.47 -1.22 30.18
C ARG A 211 -43.13 -0.53 31.36
N ARG A 212 -44.09 0.36 31.09
CA ARG A 212 -45.03 0.78 32.12
C ARG A 212 -45.73 -0.49 32.61
N ALA A 213 -45.59 -0.75 33.91
CA ALA A 213 -46.40 -1.73 34.59
C ALA A 213 -47.75 -1.06 34.80
N ASP A 214 -48.76 -1.58 34.11
CA ASP A 214 -50.17 -1.33 34.39
C ASP A 214 -50.72 -2.55 35.13
#